data_AF-A0A4Y6RG18-F1
#
_entry.id   AF-A0A4Y6RG18-F1
#
_cell.length_a   1.000
_cell.length_b   1.000
_cell.length_c   1.000
_cell.angle_alpha   90.00
_cell.angle_beta   90.00
_cell.angle_gamma   90.00
#
_symmetry.space_group_name_H-M   'P 1'
#
loop_
_entity.id
_entity.type
_entity.pdbx_description
1 polymer ?
#
loop_
_entity_poly.entity_id
_entity_poly.type
_entity_poly.pdbx_seq_one_letter_code
_entity_poly.pdbx_strand_id
1 'polypeptide(L)'
;MAALNILFLLGLLQPIFAYRGNFDDMDGGSNIGIRFDSIVIFIPDFIKSFLYQIFGLYFPNYFAIAAFLIESIPFIFMFFYLIKNRRHSNAFVNYLIVFFISYSTIWLLGNDNLGTAVRLRVYSYISVLLACAIIYQRKLAFHSSVKKFRLRKKQTGTAASNASASGTAYPHPILPAFQPHCHER
;
A
#
# COMPACT_ATOMS: atom_id res chain seq x y z
N MET A 1 -3.37 11.53 14.24
CA MET A 1 -3.99 11.62 15.58
C MET A 1 -3.85 13.01 16.19
N ALA A 2 -2.65 13.55 16.40
CA ALA A 2 -2.48 14.93 16.91
C ALA A 2 -3.18 16.01 16.05
N ALA A 3 -3.12 15.87 14.71
CA ALA A 3 -3.84 16.76 13.80
C ALA A 3 -5.37 16.74 14.00
N LEU A 4 -5.95 15.61 14.39
CA LEU A 4 -7.39 15.48 14.62
C LEU A 4 -7.80 16.25 15.90
N ASN A 5 -6.98 16.15 16.96
CA ASN A 5 -7.19 16.93 18.18
C ASN A 5 -7.07 18.43 17.92
N ILE A 6 -6.13 18.84 17.07
CA ILE A 6 -5.96 20.25 16.68
C ILE A 6 -7.19 20.72 15.89
N LEU A 7 -7.69 19.94 14.92
CA LEU A 7 -8.92 20.26 14.20
C LEU A 7 -10.15 20.33 15.12
N PHE A 8 -10.22 19.46 16.13
CA PHE A 8 -11.27 19.49 17.15
C PHE A 8 -11.19 20.78 17.99
N LEU A 9 -10.00 21.14 18.46
CA LEU A 9 -9.74 22.37 19.22
C LEU A 9 -10.08 23.64 18.42
N LEU A 10 -9.83 23.63 17.11
CA LEU A 10 -10.16 24.73 16.20
C LEU A 10 -11.65 24.80 15.85
N GLY A 11 -12.48 23.86 16.32
CA GLY A 11 -13.92 23.84 16.06
C GLY A 11 -14.30 23.47 14.61
N LEU A 12 -13.33 23.11 13.77
CA LEU A 12 -13.55 22.73 12.36
C LEU A 12 -14.38 21.45 12.19
N LEU A 13 -14.47 20.64 13.24
CA LEU A 13 -15.27 19.41 13.27
C LEU A 13 -16.71 19.65 13.78
N GLN A 14 -17.04 20.85 14.28
CA GLN A 14 -18.38 21.17 14.78
C GLN A 14 -19.49 20.99 13.74
N PRO A 15 -19.32 21.37 12.45
CA PRO A 15 -20.34 21.14 11.44
C PRO A 15 -20.65 19.64 11.24
N ILE A 16 -19.63 18.78 11.36
CA ILE A 16 -19.78 17.32 11.25
C ILE A 16 -20.53 16.77 12.47
N PHE A 17 -20.24 17.25 13.67
CA PHE A 17 -20.94 16.82 14.88
C PHE A 17 -22.38 17.35 14.93
N ALA A 18 -22.62 18.58 14.48
CA ALA A 18 -23.97 19.14 14.34
C ALA A 18 -24.79 18.36 13.30
N TYR A 19 -24.19 17.99 12.17
CA TYR A 19 -24.84 17.11 11.19
C TYR A 19 -25.20 15.76 11.81
N ARG A 20 -24.30 15.16 12.61
CA ARG A 20 -24.53 13.90 13.31
C ARG A 20 -25.63 13.99 14.37
N GLY A 21 -25.65 15.07 15.16
CA GLY A 21 -26.65 15.29 16.21
C GLY A 21 -28.08 15.35 15.67
N ASN A 22 -28.28 15.82 14.44
CA ASN A 22 -29.61 15.83 13.80
C ASN A 22 -30.19 14.42 13.55
N PHE A 23 -29.37 13.36 13.62
CA PHE A 23 -29.82 11.98 13.45
C PHE A 23 -30.04 11.24 14.78
N ASP A 24 -29.57 11.78 15.91
CA ASP A 24 -29.78 11.17 17.24
C ASP A 24 -31.25 11.24 17.67
N ASP A 25 -31.99 12.28 17.26
CA ASP A 25 -33.42 12.45 17.58
C ASP A 25 -34.36 11.52 16.76
N MET A 26 -33.85 10.82 15.75
CA MET A 26 -34.64 10.08 14.75
C MET A 26 -34.48 8.55 14.80
N ASP A 27 -33.91 7.98 15.87
CA ASP A 27 -33.64 6.54 16.04
C ASP A 27 -32.76 5.90 14.92
N GLY A 28 -32.25 6.74 14.01
CA GLY A 28 -31.21 6.43 13.01
C GLY A 28 -29.80 6.80 13.47
N GLY A 29 -29.70 7.33 14.70
CA GLY A 29 -28.48 7.79 15.37
C GLY A 29 -27.58 6.66 15.86
N SER A 30 -26.61 7.04 16.70
CA SER A 30 -25.38 6.31 16.98
C SER A 30 -25.52 4.84 17.36
N ASN A 31 -25.21 3.93 16.42
CA ASN A 31 -25.21 2.48 16.70
C ASN A 31 -24.05 2.04 17.61
N ILE A 32 -22.96 2.81 17.63
CA ILE A 32 -21.73 2.49 18.38
C ILE A 32 -21.68 3.31 19.70
N GLY A 33 -22.62 4.23 19.91
CA GLY A 33 -22.75 4.99 21.16
C GLY A 33 -21.61 5.99 21.42
N ILE A 34 -20.88 6.40 20.37
CA ILE A 34 -19.73 7.28 20.52
C ILE A 34 -20.22 8.72 20.63
N ARG A 35 -20.09 9.28 21.83
CA ARG A 35 -20.32 10.70 22.08
C ARG A 35 -18.98 11.40 22.20
N PHE A 36 -18.73 12.37 21.32
CA PHE A 36 -17.51 13.17 21.36
C PHE A 36 -17.60 14.25 22.44
N ASP A 37 -17.74 13.81 23.70
CA ASP A 37 -18.03 14.69 24.84
C ASP A 37 -16.77 15.40 25.38
N SER A 38 -15.57 14.90 25.09
CA SER A 38 -14.30 15.51 25.55
C SER A 38 -13.12 15.09 24.66
N ILE A 39 -12.12 15.98 24.52
CA ILE A 39 -10.84 15.74 23.81
C ILE A 39 -10.15 14.47 24.28
N VAL A 40 -10.24 14.15 25.57
CA VAL A 40 -9.57 12.99 26.18
C VAL A 40 -10.27 11.69 25.79
N ILE A 41 -11.59 11.72 25.61
CA ILE A 41 -12.43 10.56 25.28
C ILE A 41 -12.58 10.39 23.75
N PHE A 42 -12.37 11.48 23.01
CA PHE A 42 -12.44 11.54 21.56
C PHE A 42 -11.50 10.54 20.86
N ILE A 43 -10.20 10.49 21.24
CA ILE A 43 -9.24 9.57 20.59
C ILE A 43 -9.58 8.10 20.88
N PRO A 44 -9.80 7.68 22.15
CA PRO A 44 -10.21 6.30 22.45
C PRO A 44 -11.44 5.86 21.67
N ASP A 45 -12.48 6.69 21.62
CA ASP A 45 -13.72 6.31 20.95
C ASP A 45 -13.59 6.36 19.43
N PHE A 46 -12.82 7.30 18.87
CA PHE A 46 -12.47 7.27 17.46
C PHE A 46 -11.72 6.00 17.08
N ILE A 47 -10.77 5.54 17.91
CA ILE A 47 -10.06 4.28 17.70
C ILE A 47 -11.02 3.10 17.77
N LYS A 48 -11.92 3.05 18.75
CA LYS A 48 -12.96 1.99 18.81
C LYS A 48 -13.81 2.00 17.55
N SER A 49 -14.32 3.16 17.14
CA SER A 49 -15.10 3.32 15.90
C SER A 49 -14.33 2.81 14.70
N PHE A 50 -13.05 3.18 14.62
CA PHE A 50 -12.17 2.77 13.54
C PHE A 50 -12.01 1.27 13.51
N LEU A 51 -11.72 0.64 14.65
CA LEU A 51 -11.56 -0.81 14.72
C LEU A 51 -12.87 -1.52 14.38
N TYR A 52 -14.00 -1.12 14.97
CA TYR A 52 -15.29 -1.77 14.74
C TYR A 52 -15.78 -1.61 13.30
N GLN A 53 -15.68 -0.42 12.72
CA GLN A 53 -16.22 -0.16 11.38
C GLN A 53 -15.29 -0.63 10.26
N ILE A 54 -13.97 -0.39 10.37
CA ILE A 54 -13.01 -0.79 9.34
C ILE A 54 -12.76 -2.29 9.36
N PHE A 55 -12.71 -2.94 10.52
CA PHE A 55 -12.56 -4.40 10.60
C PHE A 55 -13.90 -5.15 10.67
N GLY A 56 -15.03 -4.44 10.69
CA GLY A 56 -16.35 -5.06 10.73
C GLY A 56 -16.62 -5.89 11.99
N LEU A 57 -15.97 -5.56 13.12
CA LEU A 57 -16.02 -6.31 14.39
C LEU A 57 -17.31 -6.09 15.19
N TYR A 58 -18.43 -5.80 14.51
CA TYR A 58 -19.73 -5.55 15.14
C TYR A 58 -20.81 -6.39 14.45
N PHE A 59 -21.48 -7.24 15.24
CA PHE A 59 -22.36 -8.31 14.74
C PHE A 59 -23.80 -8.14 15.23
N PRO A 60 -24.57 -7.17 14.71
CA PRO A 60 -25.96 -7.02 15.12
C PRO A 60 -26.88 -8.09 14.54
N ASN A 61 -26.52 -8.66 13.38
CA ASN A 61 -27.35 -9.58 12.60
C ASN A 61 -26.50 -10.66 11.92
N TYR A 62 -27.11 -11.79 11.56
CA TYR A 62 -26.44 -12.88 10.83
C TYR A 62 -25.81 -12.41 9.49
N PHE A 63 -26.44 -11.46 8.79
CA PHE A 63 -25.86 -10.86 7.58
C PHE A 63 -24.57 -10.07 7.85
N ALA A 64 -24.41 -9.49 9.03
CA ALA A 64 -23.16 -8.81 9.40
C ALA A 64 -22.01 -9.81 9.60
N ILE A 65 -22.31 -11.01 10.10
CA ILE A 65 -21.34 -12.11 10.17
C ILE A 65 -20.90 -12.53 8.77
N ALA A 66 -21.84 -12.70 7.84
CA ALA A 66 -21.50 -13.03 6.45
C ALA A 66 -20.64 -11.93 5.79
N ALA A 67 -20.98 -10.65 5.99
CA ALA A 67 -20.18 -9.53 5.51
C ALA A 67 -18.77 -9.50 6.14
N PHE A 68 -18.63 -9.81 7.43
CA PHE A 68 -17.33 -9.91 8.07
C PHE A 68 -16.47 -11.03 7.45
N LEU A 69 -17.05 -12.20 7.20
CA LEU A 69 -16.32 -13.34 6.62
C LEU A 69 -15.90 -13.08 5.16
N ILE A 70 -16.79 -12.50 4.35
CA ILE A 70 -16.58 -12.31 2.91
C ILE A 70 -15.76 -11.04 2.64
N GLU A 71 -15.93 -9.99 3.44
CA GLU A 71 -15.36 -8.67 3.17
C GLU A 71 -14.19 -8.37 4.11
N SER A 72 -14.42 -8.44 5.42
CA SER A 72 -13.45 -8.00 6.43
C SER A 72 -12.26 -8.95 6.56
N ILE A 73 -12.45 -10.28 6.48
CA ILE A 73 -11.33 -11.23 6.51
C ILE A 73 -10.37 -11.01 5.33
N PRO A 74 -10.82 -11.00 4.05
CA PRO A 74 -9.93 -10.71 2.93
C PRO A 74 -9.27 -9.34 3.04
N PHE A 75 -10.01 -8.33 3.52
CA PHE A 75 -9.46 -7.00 3.76
C PHE A 75 -8.31 -7.02 4.77
N ILE A 76 -8.46 -7.72 5.91
CA ILE A 76 -7.42 -7.85 6.93
C ILE A 76 -6.16 -8.48 6.32
N PHE A 77 -6.31 -9.56 5.54
CA PHE A 77 -5.18 -10.19 4.84
C PHE A 77 -4.49 -9.24 3.86
N MET A 78 -5.27 -8.51 3.06
CA MET A 78 -4.75 -7.51 2.12
C MET A 78 -4.02 -6.37 2.85
N PHE A 79 -4.58 -5.90 3.96
CA PHE A 79 -3.98 -4.84 4.75
C PHE A 79 -2.63 -5.26 5.35
N PHE A 80 -2.54 -6.47 5.93
CA PHE A 80 -1.27 -7.02 6.40
C PHE A 80 -0.27 -7.25 5.26
N TYR A 81 -0.73 -7.72 4.11
CA TYR A 81 0.10 -7.87 2.91
C TYR A 81 0.70 -6.53 2.47
N LEU A 82 -0.11 -5.48 2.43
CA LEU A 82 0.31 -4.12 2.09
C LEU A 82 1.41 -3.64 3.04
N ILE A 83 1.23 -3.80 4.36
CA ILE A 83 2.21 -3.39 5.37
C ILE A 83 3.53 -4.15 5.19
N LYS A 84 3.46 -5.48 5.01
CA LYS A 84 4.63 -6.34 4.84
C LYS A 84 5.43 -6.01 3.58
N ASN A 85 4.73 -5.63 2.50
CA ASN A 85 5.34 -5.40 1.19
C ASN A 85 5.53 -3.91 0.82
N ARG A 86 5.48 -2.99 1.79
CA ARG A 86 5.69 -1.55 1.55
C ARG A 86 6.99 -1.18 0.86
N ARG A 87 8.02 -2.05 0.91
CA ARG A 87 9.27 -1.86 0.16
C ARG A 87 9.07 -1.75 -1.36
N HIS A 88 7.99 -2.35 -1.88
CA HIS A 88 7.64 -2.30 -3.31
C HIS A 88 6.58 -1.23 -3.62
N SER A 89 6.32 -0.28 -2.71
CA SER A 89 5.38 0.81 -2.94
C SER A 89 5.91 1.84 -3.96
N ASN A 90 4.99 2.47 -4.69
CA ASN A 90 5.25 3.58 -5.62
C ASN A 90 4.52 4.84 -5.12
N ALA A 91 4.78 6.01 -5.71
CA ALA A 91 4.08 7.26 -5.41
C ALA A 91 2.55 7.10 -5.46
N PHE A 92 2.02 6.37 -6.45
CA PHE A 92 0.59 6.09 -6.54
C PHE A 92 0.06 5.20 -5.40
N VAL A 93 0.83 4.20 -4.97
CA VAL A 93 0.46 3.36 -3.81
C VAL A 93 0.45 4.20 -2.53
N ASN A 94 1.41 5.11 -2.38
CA ASN A 94 1.44 6.05 -1.26
C ASN A 94 0.22 6.98 -1.29
N TYR A 95 -0.17 7.48 -2.46
CA TYR A 95 -1.42 8.23 -2.63
C TYR A 95 -2.64 7.41 -2.19
N LEU A 96 -2.75 6.15 -2.61
CA LEU A 96 -3.86 5.27 -2.20
C LEU A 96 -3.92 5.06 -0.69
N ILE A 97 -2.77 4.93 -0.02
CA ILE A 97 -2.71 4.79 1.44
C ILE A 97 -3.15 6.09 2.13
N VAL A 98 -2.70 7.24 1.64
CA VAL A 98 -3.12 8.54 2.18
C VAL A 98 -4.63 8.73 1.98
N PHE A 99 -5.13 8.44 0.77
CA PHE A 99 -6.56 8.47 0.46
C PHE A 99 -7.35 7.55 1.39
N PHE A 100 -6.91 6.31 1.57
CA PHE A 100 -7.51 5.35 2.51
C PHE A 100 -7.65 5.96 3.91
N ILE A 101 -6.57 6.53 4.45
CA ILE A 101 -6.56 7.10 5.81
C ILE A 101 -7.46 8.35 5.88
N SER A 102 -7.32 9.29 4.95
CA SER A 102 -8.07 10.55 4.97
C SER A 102 -9.55 10.32 4.78
N TYR A 103 -9.92 9.54 3.77
CA TYR A 103 -11.30 9.20 3.48
C TYR A 103 -11.91 8.43 4.65
N SER A 104 -11.23 7.38 5.16
CA SER A 104 -11.70 6.62 6.34
C SER A 104 -11.96 7.50 7.54
N THR A 105 -11.07 8.47 7.79
CA THR A 105 -11.22 9.39 8.91
C THR A 105 -12.44 10.29 8.76
N ILE A 106 -12.66 10.87 7.57
CA ILE A 106 -13.77 11.80 7.33
C ILE A 106 -15.12 11.09 7.52
N TRP A 107 -15.29 9.92 6.89
CA TRP A 107 -16.59 9.25 6.95
C TRP A 107 -16.88 8.59 8.30
N LEU A 108 -15.86 8.08 9.02
CA LEU A 108 -16.04 7.57 10.39
C LEU A 108 -16.51 8.65 11.37
N LEU A 109 -16.01 9.89 11.20
CA LEU A 109 -16.39 10.99 12.07
C LEU A 109 -17.83 11.41 11.80
N GLY A 110 -18.21 11.48 10.53
CA GLY A 110 -19.54 11.88 10.09
C GLY A 110 -20.61 10.80 10.18
N ASN A 111 -20.25 9.53 10.37
CA ASN A 111 -21.21 8.43 10.39
C ASN A 111 -20.76 7.30 11.34
N ASP A 112 -21.66 6.92 12.24
CA ASP A 112 -21.52 5.75 13.12
C ASP A 112 -22.56 4.65 12.86
N ASN A 113 -23.47 4.89 11.90
CA ASN A 113 -24.50 3.96 11.54
C ASN A 113 -23.88 2.81 10.72
N LEU A 114 -24.11 1.57 11.15
CA LEU A 114 -23.50 0.40 10.53
C LEU A 114 -23.94 0.20 9.06
N GLY A 115 -25.22 0.40 8.75
CA GLY A 115 -25.74 0.22 7.40
C GLY A 115 -25.12 1.20 6.40
N THR A 116 -24.92 2.45 6.82
CA THR A 116 -24.23 3.47 6.03
C THR A 116 -22.71 3.24 6.01
N ALA A 117 -22.13 2.76 7.12
CA ALA A 117 -20.71 2.44 7.24
C ALA A 117 -20.28 1.34 6.25
N VAL A 118 -21.11 0.31 6.07
CA VAL A 118 -20.84 -0.77 5.10
C VAL A 118 -20.77 -0.24 3.67
N ARG A 119 -21.59 0.77 3.30
CA ARG A 119 -21.51 1.36 1.95
C ARG A 119 -20.26 2.23 1.79
N LEU A 120 -19.96 3.05 2.78
CA LEU A 120 -18.83 3.99 2.75
C LEU A 120 -17.48 3.28 2.78
N ARG A 121 -17.35 2.16 3.52
CA ARG A 121 -16.08 1.42 3.62
C ARG A 121 -15.63 0.79 2.32
N VAL A 122 -16.54 0.50 1.38
CA VAL A 122 -16.22 -0.11 0.07
C VAL A 122 -15.13 0.69 -0.66
N TYR A 123 -15.21 2.02 -0.67
CA TYR A 123 -14.18 2.87 -1.30
C TYR A 123 -12.82 2.74 -0.61
N SER A 124 -12.82 2.60 0.71
CA SER A 124 -11.61 2.36 1.51
C SER A 124 -11.02 1.00 1.17
N TYR A 125 -11.85 -0.03 1.04
CA TYR A 125 -11.41 -1.40 0.71
C TYR A 125 -10.87 -1.50 -0.72
N ILE A 126 -11.52 -0.85 -1.69
CA ILE A 126 -11.05 -0.78 -3.08
C ILE A 126 -9.67 -0.13 -3.14
N SER A 127 -9.44 0.96 -2.39
CA SER A 127 -8.13 1.63 -2.38
C SER A 127 -7.00 0.72 -1.88
N VAL A 128 -7.26 -0.08 -0.84
CA VAL A 128 -6.30 -1.07 -0.32
C VAL A 128 -6.10 -2.22 -1.30
N LEU A 129 -7.17 -2.71 -1.93
CA LEU A 129 -7.10 -3.76 -2.95
C LEU A 129 -6.25 -3.32 -4.15
N LEU A 130 -6.46 -2.10 -4.67
CA LEU A 130 -5.65 -1.53 -5.75
C LEU A 130 -4.18 -1.41 -5.35
N ALA A 131 -3.91 -0.93 -4.14
CA ALA A 131 -2.56 -0.83 -3.61
C ALA A 131 -1.88 -2.22 -3.55
N CYS A 132 -2.59 -3.25 -3.08
CA CYS A 132 -2.13 -4.63 -3.06
C CYS A 132 -1.88 -5.19 -4.46
N ALA A 133 -2.79 -4.96 -5.42
CA ALA A 133 -2.66 -5.43 -6.79
C ALA A 133 -1.40 -4.85 -7.46
N ILE A 134 -1.13 -3.57 -7.26
CA ILE A 134 0.07 -2.89 -7.81
C ILE A 134 1.35 -3.43 -7.16
N ILE A 135 1.36 -3.60 -5.84
CA ILE A 135 2.49 -4.21 -5.13
C ILE A 135 2.74 -5.63 -5.64
N TYR A 136 1.68 -6.42 -5.86
CA TYR A 136 1.77 -7.77 -6.39
C TYR A 136 2.39 -7.79 -7.79
N GLN A 137 1.91 -6.96 -8.71
CA GLN A 137 2.47 -6.84 -10.06
C GLN A 137 3.96 -6.46 -10.04
N ARG A 138 4.35 -5.49 -9.20
CA ARG A 138 5.76 -5.08 -9.06
C ARG A 138 6.63 -6.17 -8.47
N LYS A 139 6.11 -6.95 -7.52
CA LYS A 139 6.83 -8.10 -6.94
C LYS A 139 7.09 -9.17 -8.01
N LEU A 140 6.11 -9.48 -8.86
CA LEU A 140 6.28 -10.43 -9.97
C LEU A 140 7.32 -9.93 -10.98
N ALA A 141 7.22 -8.67 -11.40
CA ALA A 141 8.17 -8.06 -12.34
C ALA A 141 9.61 -8.06 -11.79
N PHE A 142 9.78 -7.77 -10.50
CA PHE A 142 11.08 -7.84 -9.82
C PHE A 142 11.65 -9.27 -9.84
N HIS A 143 10.84 -10.27 -9.49
CA HIS A 143 11.28 -11.66 -9.46
C HIS A 143 11.70 -12.17 -10.86
N SER A 144 10.94 -11.82 -11.90
CA SER A 144 11.27 -12.12 -13.30
C SER A 144 12.60 -11.47 -13.73
N SER A 145 12.83 -10.23 -13.32
CA SER A 145 14.07 -9.49 -13.63
C SER A 145 15.29 -10.11 -12.95
N VAL A 146 15.18 -10.47 -11.67
CA VAL A 146 16.25 -11.13 -10.92
C VAL A 146 16.58 -12.51 -11.51
N LYS A 147 15.56 -13.30 -11.88
CA LYS A 147 15.77 -14.59 -12.54
C LYS A 147 16.55 -14.44 -13.85
N LYS A 148 16.18 -13.47 -14.69
CA LYS A 148 16.88 -13.18 -15.95
C LYS A 148 18.33 -12.74 -15.73
N PHE A 149 18.60 -11.91 -14.73
CA PHE A 149 19.96 -11.48 -14.37
C PHE A 149 20.83 -12.66 -13.89
N ARG A 150 20.30 -13.52 -13.02
CA ARG A 150 21.02 -14.73 -12.53
C ARG A 150 21.34 -15.69 -13.67
N LEU A 151 20.42 -15.89 -14.61
CA LEU A 151 20.64 -16.71 -15.81
C LEU A 151 21.74 -16.14 -16.70
N ARG A 152 21.73 -14.82 -16.97
CA ARG A 152 22.79 -14.14 -17.71
C ARG A 152 24.15 -14.29 -17.04
N LYS A 153 24.24 -14.07 -15.72
CA LYS A 153 25.50 -14.22 -14.97
C LYS A 153 26.05 -15.65 -15.04
N LYS A 154 25.17 -16.66 -15.01
CA LYS A 154 25.56 -18.06 -15.16
C LYS A 154 26.13 -18.32 -16.57
N GLN A 155 25.47 -17.82 -17.62
CA GLN A 155 25.95 -17.95 -19.00
C GLN A 155 27.30 -17.25 -19.25
N THR A 156 27.49 -16.04 -18.74
CA THR A 156 28.77 -15.31 -18.88
C THR A 156 29.91 -15.97 -18.09
N GLY A 157 29.61 -16.53 -16.91
CA GLY A 157 30.60 -17.29 -16.13
C GLY A 157 31.02 -18.59 -16.81
N THR A 158 30.08 -19.33 -17.40
CA THR A 158 30.38 -20.54 -18.18
C THR A 158 31.15 -20.22 -19.47
N ALA A 159 30.82 -19.12 -20.16
CA ALA A 159 31.56 -18.68 -21.34
C ALA A 159 33.01 -18.27 -21.02
N ALA A 160 33.24 -17.56 -19.91
CA ALA A 160 34.59 -17.17 -19.47
C ALA A 160 35.44 -18.39 -19.05
N SER A 161 34.83 -19.38 -18.38
CA SER A 161 35.47 -20.66 -18.06
C SER A 161 35.90 -21.42 -19.31
N ASN A 162 35.04 -21.49 -20.32
CA ASN A 162 35.33 -22.21 -21.56
C ASN A 162 36.38 -21.50 -22.42
N ALA A 163 36.42 -20.15 -22.40
CA ALA A 163 37.45 -19.37 -23.09
C ALA A 163 38.85 -19.52 -22.45
N SER A 164 38.93 -19.72 -21.13
CA SER A 164 40.20 -20.00 -20.45
C SER A 164 40.70 -21.43 -20.67
N ALA A 165 39.80 -22.38 -20.97
CA ALA A 165 40.16 -23.77 -21.27
C ALA A 165 40.55 -23.99 -22.75
N SER A 166 40.04 -23.13 -23.65
CA SER A 166 40.46 -23.07 -25.06
C SER A 166 41.61 -22.06 -25.19
N GLY A 167 42.83 -22.48 -24.84
CA GLY A 167 44.04 -21.70 -25.08
C GLY A 167 44.27 -21.48 -26.58
N THR A 168 43.61 -20.49 -27.18
CA THR A 168 43.97 -19.99 -28.51
C THR A 168 45.16 -19.06 -28.34
N ALA A 169 46.34 -19.57 -28.72
CA ALA A 169 47.55 -18.79 -28.91
C ALA A 169 47.24 -17.54 -29.74
N TYR A 170 47.53 -16.36 -29.19
CA TYR A 170 47.54 -15.13 -29.96
C TYR A 170 48.59 -15.25 -31.08
N PRO A 171 48.26 -15.02 -32.35
CA PRO A 171 49.30 -14.83 -33.36
C PRO A 171 50.04 -13.54 -32.98
N HIS A 172 51.34 -13.64 -32.74
CA HIS A 172 52.20 -12.49 -32.57
C HIS A 172 51.99 -11.50 -33.74
N PRO A 173 51.90 -10.19 -33.49
CA PRO A 173 51.93 -9.21 -34.59
C PRO A 173 53.30 -9.32 -35.26
N ILE A 174 53.34 -9.77 -36.51
CA ILE A 174 54.53 -9.68 -37.34
C ILE A 174 54.74 -8.19 -37.61
N LEU A 175 55.73 -7.59 -36.94
CA LEU A 175 56.18 -6.24 -37.20
C LEU A 175 56.61 -6.12 -38.68
N PRO A 176 56.14 -5.13 -39.44
CA PRO A 176 56.66 -4.89 -40.77
C PRO A 176 58.12 -4.46 -40.68
N ALA A 177 58.97 -5.10 -41.48
CA ALA A 177 60.40 -4.83 -41.56
C ALA A 177 60.65 -3.36 -41.97
N PHE A 178 61.45 -2.66 -41.16
CA PHE A 178 61.92 -1.30 -41.39
C PHE A 178 62.83 -1.28 -42.63
N GLN A 179 62.39 -0.66 -43.72
CA GLN A 179 63.25 -0.38 -44.89
C GLN A 179 64.05 0.91 -44.65
N PRO A 180 65.40 0.90 -44.76
CA PRO A 180 66.18 2.12 -44.73
C PRO A 180 66.08 2.83 -46.08
N HIS A 181 65.65 4.10 -46.04
CA HIS A 181 65.74 5.02 -47.17
C HIS A 181 67.23 5.28 -47.49
N CYS A 182 67.70 4.79 -48.63
CA CYS A 182 68.94 5.27 -49.24
C CYS A 182 68.66 6.57 -50.00
N HIS A 183 69.36 7.62 -49.59
CA HIS A 183 69.58 8.85 -50.32
C HIS A 183 70.43 8.55 -51.57
N GLU A 184 70.00 8.96 -52.77
CA GLU A 184 70.92 9.35 -53.84
C GLU A 184 70.28 10.40 -54.77
N ARG A 185 70.98 11.55 -54.79
CA ARG A 185 71.14 12.62 -55.80
C ARG A 185 69.94 13.33 -56.39
#